data_AF-A0A2E6LQF7-F1
#
_entry.id   AF-A0A2E6LQF7-F1
#
_cell.length_a   1.000
_cell.length_b   1.000
_cell.length_c   1.000
_cell.angle_alpha   90.00
_cell.angle_beta   90.00
_cell.angle_gamma   90.00
#
_symmetry.space_group_name_H-M   'P 1'
#
loop_
_entity.id
_entity.type
_entity.pdbx_description
1 polymer ?
#
loop_
_entity_poly.entity_id
_entity_poly.type
_entity_poly.pdbx_seq_one_letter_code
_entity_poly.pdbx_strand_id
1 'polypeptide(L)'
;MSHRTAIILWAAGAWVTPALMAGALGWSGIWGSGSAFGDYLIPVPVAGGALHAPSFAVALALAAAWPKLGEGAAALIRGGVCGVALLGVALLIDVGHLAQVVTTDLPFTRVRWEENPLGLFLASDGLWLLAWTLGRPAIAVRLLPALGLAVAIPASYLALSPAALPQAREPFQWGRHLPAPGPADAVRLVFTRLPVDHPAFREQARAFIGDRGPAGNVNAEAMAFLFTDSLENARALGEREPLTTLCLYQDGTPERWLPGRGDCFGDHQTFRDRLNEVGSRLPRSLPGDVRSFLIVRELCTGRLDSAPAASSPHDEFCGDRDLDALRDELVERYPATSLEDWGIPGAGP
;
A
#
# COMPACT_ATOMS: atom_id res chain seq x y z
N MET A 1 -45.73 -20.04 20.28
CA MET A 1 -45.29 -19.47 18.99
C MET A 1 -45.23 -20.58 17.95
N SER A 2 -45.79 -20.40 16.74
CA SER A 2 -45.72 -21.44 15.70
C SER A 2 -44.29 -21.59 15.17
N HIS A 3 -43.92 -22.77 14.67
CA HIS A 3 -42.60 -22.99 14.05
C HIS A 3 -42.34 -22.05 12.87
N ARG A 4 -43.37 -21.75 12.07
CA ARG A 4 -43.30 -20.78 10.96
C ARG A 4 -42.98 -19.37 11.47
N THR A 5 -43.67 -18.92 12.52
CA THR A 5 -43.41 -17.62 13.14
C THR A 5 -41.98 -17.53 13.66
N ALA A 6 -41.49 -18.60 14.30
CA ALA A 6 -40.12 -18.64 14.81
C ALA A 6 -39.07 -18.55 13.69
N ILE A 7 -39.28 -19.25 12.57
CA ILE A 7 -38.37 -19.18 11.40
C ILE A 7 -38.38 -17.77 10.78
N ILE A 8 -39.55 -17.15 10.65
CA ILE A 8 -39.65 -15.79 10.08
C ILE A 8 -38.89 -14.78 10.94
N LEU A 9 -39.06 -14.83 12.26
CA LEU A 9 -38.35 -13.95 13.18
C LEU A 9 -36.84 -14.20 13.15
N TRP A 10 -36.43 -15.47 13.10
CA TRP A 10 -35.03 -15.85 12.94
C TRP A 10 -34.45 -15.31 11.63
N ALA A 11 -35.16 -15.48 10.51
CA ALA A 11 -34.75 -15.04 9.18
C ALA A 11 -34.58 -13.52 9.13
N ALA A 12 -35.53 -12.76 9.70
CA ALA A 12 -35.42 -11.30 9.79
C ALA A 12 -34.20 -10.87 10.63
N GLY A 13 -33.97 -11.52 11.77
CA GLY A 13 -32.80 -11.24 12.62
C GLY A 13 -31.48 -11.53 11.90
N ALA A 14 -31.37 -12.71 11.30
CA ALA A 14 -30.18 -13.14 10.57
C ALA A 14 -29.88 -12.24 9.37
N TRP A 15 -30.90 -11.78 8.63
CA TRP A 15 -30.75 -10.85 7.50
C TRP A 15 -30.20 -9.48 7.94
N VAL A 16 -30.78 -8.91 9.00
CA VAL A 16 -30.48 -7.53 9.42
C VAL A 16 -29.15 -7.43 10.19
N THR A 17 -28.74 -8.49 10.88
CA THR A 17 -27.55 -8.48 11.76
C THR A 17 -26.25 -8.05 11.08
N PRO A 18 -25.83 -8.60 9.93
CA PRO A 18 -24.55 -8.20 9.33
C PRO A 18 -24.58 -6.73 8.87
N ALA A 19 -25.71 -6.23 8.37
CA ALA A 19 -25.87 -4.81 8.04
C ALA A 19 -25.70 -3.91 9.28
N LEU A 20 -26.34 -4.28 10.40
CA LEU A 20 -26.19 -3.57 11.68
C LEU A 20 -24.75 -3.60 12.19
N MET A 21 -24.08 -4.75 12.14
CA MET A 21 -22.69 -4.89 12.59
C MET A 21 -21.75 -4.04 11.74
N ALA A 22 -21.84 -4.13 10.41
CA ALA A 22 -21.01 -3.35 9.50
C ALA A 22 -21.25 -1.83 9.68
N GLY A 23 -22.51 -1.42 9.83
CA GLY A 23 -22.88 -0.03 10.13
C GLY A 23 -22.31 0.47 11.46
N ALA A 24 -22.42 -0.34 12.51
CA ALA A 24 -21.88 0.00 13.84
C ALA A 24 -20.35 0.07 13.87
N LEU A 25 -19.67 -0.74 13.03
CA LEU A 25 -18.22 -0.69 12.84
C LEU A 25 -17.78 0.45 11.91
N GLY A 26 -18.71 1.18 11.31
CA GLY A 26 -18.41 2.30 10.41
C GLY A 26 -17.89 1.87 9.04
N TRP A 27 -18.17 0.63 8.61
CA TRP A 27 -17.69 0.11 7.33
C TRP A 27 -18.27 0.87 6.14
N SER A 28 -17.45 0.97 5.10
CA SER A 28 -17.88 1.52 3.81
C SER A 28 -18.64 0.48 2.99
N GLY A 29 -19.58 0.94 2.16
CA GLY A 29 -20.28 0.04 1.22
C GLY A 29 -19.36 -0.44 0.12
N ILE A 30 -19.57 -1.68 -0.34
CA ILE A 30 -18.71 -2.36 -1.34
C ILE A 30 -18.72 -1.60 -2.67
N TRP A 31 -19.84 -0.97 -2.98
CA TRP A 31 -20.05 -0.21 -4.22
C TRP A 31 -19.86 1.30 -4.05
N GLY A 32 -19.18 1.74 -2.98
CA GLY A 32 -18.89 3.16 -2.74
C GLY A 32 -20.07 3.96 -2.17
N SER A 33 -21.11 3.32 -1.64
CA SER A 33 -22.30 3.96 -1.07
C SER A 33 -22.04 4.73 0.25
N GLY A 34 -20.79 4.82 0.71
CA GLY A 34 -20.38 5.52 1.93
C GLY A 34 -20.83 4.86 3.24
N SER A 35 -21.78 3.91 3.20
CA SER A 35 -22.28 3.20 4.37
C SER A 35 -22.62 1.74 4.05
N ALA A 36 -21.96 0.81 4.74
CA ALA A 36 -22.26 -0.62 4.62
C ALA A 36 -23.65 -1.01 5.14
N PHE A 37 -24.25 -0.23 6.06
CA PHE A 37 -25.57 -0.53 6.62
C PHE A 37 -26.65 -0.60 5.53
N GLY A 38 -26.75 0.45 4.71
CA GLY A 38 -27.71 0.49 3.62
C GLY A 38 -27.36 -0.52 2.52
N ASP A 39 -26.07 -0.65 2.23
CA ASP A 39 -25.57 -1.55 1.18
C ASP A 39 -25.86 -3.04 1.47
N TYR A 40 -25.73 -3.47 2.72
CA TYR A 40 -25.90 -4.88 3.09
C TYR A 40 -27.36 -5.26 3.32
N LEU A 41 -28.23 -4.28 3.58
CA LEU A 41 -29.64 -4.54 3.85
C LEU A 41 -30.44 -4.84 2.57
N ILE A 42 -30.00 -4.32 1.42
CA ILE A 42 -30.75 -4.39 0.17
C ILE A 42 -30.29 -5.61 -0.67
N PRO A 43 -31.18 -6.58 -0.96
CA PRO A 43 -30.86 -7.78 -1.75
C PRO A 43 -30.91 -7.52 -3.26
N VAL A 44 -30.33 -6.42 -3.74
CA VAL A 44 -30.24 -6.14 -5.19
C VAL A 44 -28.82 -6.45 -5.70
N PRO A 45 -28.65 -6.91 -6.95
CA PRO A 45 -27.34 -7.32 -7.49
C PRO A 45 -26.22 -6.27 -7.39
N VAL A 46 -26.57 -5.00 -7.29
CA VAL A 46 -25.65 -3.85 -7.19
C VAL A 46 -25.48 -3.36 -5.74
N ALA A 47 -25.87 -4.19 -4.77
CA ALA A 47 -25.73 -3.90 -3.34
C ALA A 47 -25.02 -5.07 -2.65
N GLY A 48 -24.28 -4.78 -1.58
CA GLY A 48 -23.55 -5.78 -0.81
C GLY A 48 -24.44 -6.90 -0.25
N GLY A 49 -25.74 -6.65 -0.05
CA GLY A 49 -26.72 -7.65 0.38
C GLY A 49 -26.90 -8.82 -0.59
N ALA A 50 -26.58 -8.65 -1.89
CA ALA A 50 -26.59 -9.77 -2.83
C ALA A 50 -25.52 -10.84 -2.50
N LEU A 51 -24.40 -10.43 -1.88
CA LEU A 51 -23.35 -11.36 -1.45
C LEU A 51 -23.72 -12.13 -0.18
N HIS A 52 -24.65 -11.61 0.62
CA HIS A 52 -25.21 -12.29 1.79
C HIS A 52 -26.20 -13.39 1.41
N ALA A 53 -27.00 -13.15 0.37
CA ALA A 53 -28.11 -14.03 -0.02
C ALA A 53 -27.76 -15.54 -0.13
N PRO A 54 -26.61 -15.95 -0.71
CA PRO A 54 -26.29 -17.37 -0.83
C PRO A 54 -26.09 -18.07 0.52
N SER A 55 -25.31 -17.49 1.43
CA SER A 55 -25.07 -18.09 2.75
C SER A 55 -26.34 -18.08 3.60
N PHE A 56 -27.11 -16.99 3.51
CA PHE A 56 -28.40 -16.85 4.18
C PHE A 56 -29.40 -17.91 3.71
N ALA A 57 -29.52 -18.13 2.39
CA ALA A 57 -30.44 -19.11 1.84
C ALA A 57 -30.14 -20.53 2.33
N VAL A 58 -28.85 -20.89 2.40
CA VAL A 58 -28.42 -22.18 2.95
C VAL A 58 -28.75 -22.27 4.44
N ALA A 59 -28.45 -21.23 5.22
CA ALA A 59 -28.74 -21.20 6.65
C ALA A 59 -30.25 -21.31 6.94
N LEU A 60 -31.08 -20.61 6.16
CA LEU A 60 -32.54 -20.67 6.23
C LEU A 60 -33.08 -22.07 5.89
N ALA A 61 -32.57 -22.69 4.83
CA ALA A 61 -32.95 -24.04 4.45
C ALA A 61 -32.61 -25.05 5.55
N LEU A 62 -31.43 -24.94 6.15
CA LEU A 62 -31.01 -25.78 7.28
C LEU A 62 -31.87 -25.55 8.52
N ALA A 63 -32.19 -24.30 8.86
CA ALA A 63 -33.06 -23.95 9.98
C ALA A 63 -34.47 -24.55 9.81
N ALA A 64 -35.02 -24.47 8.59
CA ALA A 64 -36.33 -25.03 8.24
C ALA A 64 -36.35 -26.56 8.21
N ALA A 65 -35.27 -27.19 7.74
CA ALA A 65 -35.12 -28.64 7.73
C ALA A 65 -34.82 -29.23 9.11
N TRP A 66 -34.35 -28.41 10.06
CA TRP A 66 -33.84 -28.85 11.37
C TRP A 66 -34.71 -29.88 12.11
N PRO A 67 -36.06 -29.72 12.21
CA PRO A 67 -36.93 -30.70 12.88
C PRO A 67 -36.96 -32.09 12.23
N LYS A 68 -36.58 -32.20 10.95
CA LYS A 68 -36.59 -33.44 10.18
C LYS A 68 -35.23 -34.14 10.15
N LEU A 69 -34.20 -33.49 10.68
CA LEU A 69 -32.86 -34.06 10.69
C LEU A 69 -32.75 -35.13 11.77
N GLY A 70 -32.27 -36.31 11.37
CA GLY A 70 -31.81 -37.30 12.35
C GLY A 70 -30.64 -36.73 13.17
N GLU A 71 -30.49 -37.21 14.40
CA GLU A 71 -29.50 -36.73 15.37
C GLU A 71 -28.08 -36.70 14.80
N GLY A 72 -27.73 -37.74 14.03
CA GLY A 72 -26.42 -37.87 13.44
C GLY A 72 -26.12 -36.82 12.36
N ALA A 73 -27.13 -36.44 11.57
CA ALA A 73 -27.00 -35.36 10.58
C ALA A 73 -26.96 -33.99 11.28
N ALA A 74 -27.80 -33.81 12.31
CA ALA A 74 -27.81 -32.59 13.11
C ALA A 74 -26.45 -32.32 13.77
N ALA A 75 -25.77 -33.34 14.30
CA ALA A 75 -24.43 -33.19 14.88
C ALA A 75 -23.38 -32.74 13.84
N LEU A 76 -23.35 -33.38 12.66
CA LEU A 76 -22.42 -33.01 11.59
C LEU A 76 -22.70 -31.60 11.05
N ILE A 77 -23.96 -31.24 10.87
CA ILE A 77 -24.33 -29.88 10.43
C ILE A 77 -23.92 -28.86 11.48
N ARG A 78 -24.13 -29.09 12.78
CA ARG A 78 -23.62 -28.17 13.82
C ARG A 78 -22.10 -27.99 13.72
N GLY A 79 -21.35 -29.08 13.55
CA GLY A 79 -19.90 -29.03 13.36
C GLY A 79 -19.48 -28.21 12.13
N GLY A 80 -20.11 -28.47 10.98
CA GLY A 80 -19.87 -27.72 9.75
C GLY A 80 -20.23 -26.23 9.88
N VAL A 81 -21.40 -25.91 10.46
CA VAL A 81 -21.83 -24.53 10.69
C VAL A 81 -20.89 -23.81 11.66
N CYS A 82 -20.43 -24.48 12.71
CA CYS A 82 -19.40 -23.94 13.61
C CYS A 82 -18.09 -23.66 12.87
N GLY A 83 -17.63 -24.60 12.02
CA GLY A 83 -16.44 -24.39 11.19
C GLY A 83 -16.59 -23.24 10.20
N VAL A 84 -17.76 -23.08 9.57
CA VAL A 84 -18.06 -21.96 8.67
C VAL A 84 -18.12 -20.63 9.43
N ALA A 85 -18.71 -20.60 10.63
CA ALA A 85 -18.73 -19.40 11.46
C ALA A 85 -17.31 -18.97 11.86
N LEU A 86 -16.48 -19.94 12.28
CA LEU A 86 -15.07 -19.70 12.62
C LEU A 86 -14.25 -19.28 11.39
N LEU A 87 -14.52 -19.84 10.21
CA LEU A 87 -13.94 -19.37 8.95
C LEU A 87 -14.36 -17.92 8.65
N GLY A 88 -15.62 -17.58 8.86
CA GLY A 88 -16.11 -16.21 8.76
C GLY A 88 -15.31 -15.26 9.65
N VAL A 89 -15.09 -15.64 10.92
CA VAL A 89 -14.23 -14.88 11.84
C VAL A 89 -12.78 -14.82 11.35
N ALA A 90 -12.23 -15.92 10.83
CA ALA A 90 -10.87 -15.94 10.30
C ALA A 90 -10.69 -15.00 9.09
N LEU A 91 -11.72 -14.88 8.24
CA LEU A 91 -11.76 -13.93 7.12
C LEU A 91 -11.85 -12.46 7.57
N LEU A 92 -12.30 -12.21 8.80
CA LEU A 92 -12.32 -10.88 9.39
C LEU A 92 -10.99 -10.50 10.04
N ILE A 93 -10.06 -11.45 10.21
CA ILE A 93 -8.73 -11.18 10.76
C ILE A 93 -7.79 -10.84 9.60
N ASP A 94 -6.99 -9.79 9.75
CA ASP A 94 -5.90 -9.46 8.83
C ASP A 94 -4.80 -10.52 8.96
N VAL A 95 -4.96 -11.62 8.21
CA VAL A 95 -4.02 -12.75 8.22
C VAL A 95 -2.66 -12.31 7.63
N GLY A 96 -2.65 -11.30 6.75
CA GLY A 96 -1.42 -10.69 6.24
C GLY A 96 -0.59 -10.06 7.35
N HIS A 97 -1.23 -9.24 8.18
CA HIS A 97 -0.62 -8.65 9.37
C HIS A 97 -0.22 -9.70 10.38
N LEU A 98 -1.07 -10.70 10.65
CA LEU A 98 -0.72 -11.80 11.56
C LEU A 98 0.50 -12.58 11.06
N ALA A 99 0.55 -12.89 9.77
CA ALA A 99 1.70 -13.54 9.16
C ALA A 99 2.97 -12.68 9.27
N GLN A 100 2.86 -11.36 9.08
CA GLN A 100 3.99 -10.44 9.30
C GLN A 100 4.45 -10.47 10.75
N VAL A 101 3.54 -10.38 11.73
CA VAL A 101 3.88 -10.48 13.16
C VAL A 101 4.59 -11.80 13.49
N VAL A 102 4.15 -12.92 12.92
CA VAL A 102 4.75 -14.24 13.16
C VAL A 102 6.11 -14.41 12.48
N THR A 103 6.35 -13.71 11.36
CA THR A 103 7.54 -13.93 10.52
C THR A 103 8.54 -12.77 10.53
N THR A 104 8.31 -11.75 11.34
CA THR A 104 9.18 -10.56 11.49
C THR A 104 9.25 -10.15 12.96
N ASP A 105 9.92 -9.05 13.26
CA ASP A 105 9.98 -8.47 14.59
C ASP A 105 8.83 -7.50 14.92
N LEU A 106 7.79 -7.44 14.08
CA LEU A 106 6.64 -6.58 14.31
C LEU A 106 5.89 -7.00 15.59
N PRO A 107 5.65 -6.10 16.56
CA PRO A 107 5.03 -6.47 17.83
C PRO A 107 3.54 -6.82 17.67
N PHE A 108 3.10 -7.89 18.32
CA PHE A 108 1.69 -8.23 18.43
C PHE A 108 0.99 -7.31 19.44
N THR A 109 0.56 -6.14 19.00
CA THR A 109 -0.13 -5.17 19.86
C THR A 109 -1.65 -5.39 19.90
N ARG A 110 -2.24 -5.78 18.76
CA ARG A 110 -3.67 -6.05 18.63
C ARG A 110 -3.97 -6.88 17.39
N VAL A 111 -5.08 -7.63 17.44
CA VAL A 111 -5.69 -8.20 16.24
C VAL A 111 -6.19 -7.06 15.37
N ARG A 112 -5.75 -7.02 14.11
CA ARG A 112 -6.30 -6.12 13.09
C ARG A 112 -7.46 -6.84 12.40
N TRP A 113 -8.58 -6.14 12.34
CA TRP A 113 -9.79 -6.62 11.69
C TRP A 113 -9.88 -6.04 10.28
N GLU A 114 -10.21 -6.86 9.29
CA GLU A 114 -10.46 -6.46 7.91
C GLU A 114 -11.96 -6.20 7.69
N GLU A 115 -12.26 -5.22 6.83
CA GLU A 115 -13.60 -5.03 6.27
C GLU A 115 -13.86 -6.11 5.21
N ASN A 116 -14.16 -7.33 5.66
CA ASN A 116 -14.44 -8.46 4.78
C ASN A 116 -15.94 -8.84 4.87
N PRO A 117 -16.78 -8.39 3.90
CA PRO A 117 -18.21 -8.63 3.91
C PRO A 117 -18.56 -10.13 3.94
N LEU A 118 -17.84 -10.94 3.16
CA LEU A 118 -18.05 -12.39 3.12
C LEU A 118 -17.78 -13.03 4.47
N GLY A 119 -16.68 -12.63 5.13
CA GLY A 119 -16.36 -13.08 6.49
C GLY A 119 -17.48 -12.77 7.48
N LEU A 120 -18.01 -11.54 7.43
CA LEU A 120 -19.11 -11.09 8.28
C LEU A 120 -20.41 -11.86 8.02
N PHE A 121 -20.78 -12.10 6.76
CA PHE A 121 -21.98 -12.86 6.41
C PHE A 121 -21.90 -14.31 6.88
N LEU A 122 -20.78 -14.99 6.63
CA LEU A 122 -20.58 -16.37 7.07
C LEU A 122 -20.58 -16.50 8.60
N ALA A 123 -19.92 -15.56 9.30
CA ALA A 123 -19.91 -15.53 10.75
C ALA A 123 -21.32 -15.30 11.32
N SER A 124 -22.04 -14.30 10.80
CA SER A 124 -23.39 -13.97 11.26
C SER A 124 -24.38 -15.10 11.04
N ASP A 125 -24.47 -15.62 9.81
CA ASP A 125 -25.42 -16.69 9.47
C ASP A 125 -25.11 -17.98 10.24
N GLY A 126 -23.82 -18.29 10.39
CA GLY A 126 -23.36 -19.44 11.17
C GLY A 126 -23.74 -19.32 12.65
N LEU A 127 -23.52 -18.15 13.26
CA LEU A 127 -23.88 -17.89 14.66
C LEU A 127 -25.40 -17.93 14.89
N TRP A 128 -26.19 -17.32 14.00
CA TRP A 128 -27.65 -17.38 14.06
C TRP A 128 -28.17 -18.82 13.93
N LEU A 129 -27.60 -19.60 13.02
CA LEU A 129 -27.97 -21.00 12.87
C LEU A 129 -27.54 -21.80 14.10
N LEU A 130 -26.35 -21.60 14.66
CA LEU A 130 -25.95 -22.25 15.91
C LEU A 130 -26.92 -21.92 17.05
N ALA A 131 -27.29 -20.65 17.22
CA ALA A 131 -28.25 -20.20 18.22
C ALA A 131 -29.61 -20.90 18.08
N TRP A 132 -30.10 -21.07 16.85
CA TRP A 132 -31.32 -21.84 16.55
C TRP A 132 -31.25 -23.30 17.03
N THR A 133 -30.04 -23.88 17.06
CA THR A 133 -29.83 -25.29 17.41
C THR A 133 -29.51 -25.55 18.88
N LEU A 134 -29.13 -24.53 19.66
CA LEU A 134 -28.70 -24.66 21.07
C LEU A 134 -29.79 -25.25 21.99
N GLY A 135 -31.07 -25.07 21.67
CA GLY A 135 -32.19 -25.61 22.46
C GLY A 135 -32.47 -27.10 22.25
N ARG A 136 -31.64 -27.83 21.49
CA ARG A 136 -31.88 -29.26 21.20
C ARG A 136 -30.70 -30.13 21.63
N PRO A 137 -30.92 -31.17 22.45
CA PRO A 137 -29.85 -32.02 22.95
C PRO A 137 -29.04 -32.59 21.78
N ALA A 138 -27.72 -32.47 21.86
CA ALA A 138 -26.81 -33.22 21.00
C ALA A 138 -26.42 -34.49 21.75
N ILE A 139 -26.68 -35.65 21.17
CA ILE A 139 -26.18 -36.91 21.73
C ILE A 139 -24.67 -37.01 21.45
N ALA A 140 -23.91 -37.41 22.47
CA ALA A 140 -22.44 -37.41 22.50
C ALA A 140 -21.77 -38.26 21.39
N VAL A 141 -22.51 -39.14 20.71
CA VAL A 141 -21.98 -40.21 19.83
C VAL A 141 -21.34 -39.67 18.54
N ARG A 142 -21.48 -38.38 18.19
CA ARG A 142 -20.85 -37.79 16.98
C ARG A 142 -20.11 -36.47 17.21
N LEU A 143 -19.63 -36.24 18.44
CA LEU A 143 -18.87 -35.03 18.78
C LEU A 143 -17.53 -34.93 18.05
N LEU A 144 -16.79 -36.04 17.93
CA LEU A 144 -15.48 -36.08 17.27
C LEU A 144 -15.49 -35.62 15.80
N PRO A 145 -16.32 -36.19 14.90
CA PRO A 145 -16.35 -35.73 13.51
C PRO A 145 -16.90 -34.30 13.37
N ALA A 146 -17.84 -33.89 14.24
CA ALA A 146 -18.34 -32.53 14.26
C ALA A 146 -17.25 -31.52 14.68
N LEU A 147 -16.46 -31.86 15.71
CA LEU A 147 -15.29 -31.08 16.13
C LEU A 147 -14.22 -31.06 15.04
N GLY A 148 -13.98 -32.21 14.38
CA GLY A 148 -13.08 -32.32 13.24
C GLY A 148 -13.43 -31.33 12.13
N LEU A 149 -14.71 -31.23 11.75
CA LEU A 149 -15.16 -30.23 10.77
C LEU A 149 -14.99 -28.79 11.28
N ALA A 150 -15.34 -28.54 12.54
CA ALA A 150 -15.22 -27.21 13.14
C ALA A 150 -13.78 -26.68 13.13
N VAL A 151 -12.79 -27.56 13.27
CA VAL A 151 -11.37 -27.21 13.23
C VAL A 151 -10.80 -27.26 11.81
N ALA A 152 -11.12 -28.28 11.02
CA ALA A 152 -10.51 -28.51 9.71
C ALA A 152 -10.83 -27.38 8.72
N ILE A 153 -12.06 -26.84 8.74
CA ILE A 153 -12.47 -25.76 7.84
C ILE A 153 -11.62 -24.50 8.05
N PRO A 154 -11.58 -23.86 9.24
CA PRO A 154 -10.74 -22.68 9.45
C PRO A 154 -9.24 -23.00 9.35
N ALA A 155 -8.80 -24.19 9.80
CA ALA A 155 -7.39 -24.59 9.69
C ALA A 155 -6.94 -24.70 8.22
N SER A 156 -7.78 -25.22 7.33
CA SER A 156 -7.46 -25.29 5.90
C SER A 156 -7.29 -23.91 5.27
N TYR A 157 -8.15 -22.95 5.62
CA TYR A 157 -8.00 -21.57 5.17
C TYR A 157 -6.69 -20.96 5.69
N LEU A 158 -6.39 -21.12 6.98
CA LEU A 158 -5.16 -20.61 7.59
C LEU A 158 -3.89 -21.32 7.12
N ALA A 159 -3.97 -22.57 6.66
CA ALA A 159 -2.83 -23.29 6.10
C ALA A 159 -2.54 -22.85 4.65
N LEU A 160 -3.59 -22.51 3.89
CA LEU A 160 -3.48 -22.11 2.50
C LEU A 160 -3.21 -20.61 2.33
N SER A 161 -3.67 -19.76 3.25
CA SER A 161 -3.55 -18.31 3.14
C SER A 161 -2.09 -17.80 3.18
N PRO A 162 -1.14 -18.30 4.00
CA PRO A 162 0.23 -17.82 4.01
C PRO A 162 0.98 -18.19 2.73
N ALA A 163 0.57 -19.26 2.04
CA ALA A 163 1.07 -19.58 0.72
C ALA A 163 0.54 -18.62 -0.35
N ALA A 164 -0.63 -18.02 -0.11
CA ALA A 164 -1.27 -17.03 -0.97
C ALA A 164 -0.95 -15.57 -0.59
N LEU A 165 -0.06 -15.32 0.39
CA LEU A 165 0.34 -13.97 0.81
C LEU A 165 1.79 -13.68 0.35
N PRO A 166 2.00 -13.18 -0.89
CA PRO A 166 3.32 -12.82 -1.42
C PRO A 166 4.10 -11.91 -0.48
N GLN A 167 3.41 -10.96 0.14
CA GLN A 167 3.98 -9.98 1.06
C GLN A 167 4.74 -10.62 2.23
N ALA A 168 4.32 -11.79 2.71
CA ALA A 168 5.02 -12.47 3.80
C ALA A 168 6.36 -13.08 3.35
N ARG A 169 6.53 -13.33 2.05
CA ARG A 169 7.69 -14.01 1.45
C ARG A 169 8.59 -13.08 0.64
N GLU A 170 8.10 -11.91 0.26
CA GLU A 170 8.86 -10.95 -0.52
C GLU A 170 10.16 -10.56 0.22
N PRO A 171 11.30 -10.56 -0.48
CA PRO A 171 12.60 -10.27 0.12
C PRO A 171 12.72 -8.81 0.57
N PHE A 172 11.90 -7.92 0.01
CA PHE A 172 11.85 -6.51 0.34
C PHE A 172 10.41 -6.06 0.53
N GLN A 173 10.19 -5.13 1.46
CA GLN A 173 8.89 -4.48 1.65
C GLN A 173 9.08 -2.98 1.87
N TRP A 174 8.17 -2.18 1.34
CA TRP A 174 8.17 -0.74 1.54
C TRP A 174 7.88 -0.41 3.01
N GLY A 175 8.78 0.39 3.60
CA GLY A 175 8.57 1.03 4.88
C GLY A 175 8.04 2.45 4.71
N ARG A 176 8.33 3.28 5.71
CA ARG A 176 7.89 4.67 5.80
C ARG A 176 8.79 5.60 4.97
N HIS A 177 8.21 6.73 4.57
CA HIS A 177 8.94 7.89 4.09
C HIS A 177 9.46 8.73 5.26
N LEU A 178 10.75 9.07 5.24
CA LEU A 178 11.37 9.91 6.25
C LEU A 178 11.51 11.35 5.74
N PRO A 179 11.55 12.35 6.64
CA PRO A 179 11.97 13.69 6.30
C PRO A 179 13.35 13.65 5.65
N ALA A 180 13.51 14.38 4.55
CA ALA A 180 14.79 14.52 3.86
C ALA A 180 15.40 15.91 4.15
N PRO A 181 16.72 16.09 4.00
CA PRO A 181 17.38 17.37 4.27
C PRO A 181 16.91 18.50 3.34
N GLY A 182 16.80 18.20 2.04
CA GLY A 182 16.38 19.14 1.01
C GLY A 182 14.97 18.90 0.47
N PRO A 183 14.36 19.90 -0.19
CA PRO A 183 13.05 19.80 -0.83
C PRO A 183 13.06 18.98 -2.14
N ALA A 184 14.24 18.64 -2.66
CA ALA A 184 14.45 17.76 -3.82
C ALA A 184 14.99 16.38 -3.39
N ASP A 185 15.07 16.12 -2.09
CA ASP A 185 15.55 14.87 -1.54
C ASP A 185 14.39 14.00 -1.08
N ALA A 186 14.53 12.69 -1.18
CA ALA A 186 13.61 11.77 -0.52
C ALA A 186 14.34 10.63 0.17
N VAL A 187 13.88 10.30 1.37
CA VAL A 187 14.42 9.19 2.15
C VAL A 187 13.32 8.16 2.37
N ARG A 188 13.62 6.89 2.10
CA ARG A 188 12.65 5.79 2.22
C ARG A 188 13.26 4.61 2.95
N LEU A 189 12.55 4.12 3.95
CA LEU A 189 12.90 2.88 4.64
C LEU A 189 12.39 1.68 3.84
N VAL A 190 13.21 0.64 3.77
CA VAL A 190 12.89 -0.62 3.11
C VAL A 190 13.21 -1.74 4.07
N PHE A 191 12.20 -2.53 4.43
CA PHE A 191 12.44 -3.77 5.16
C PHE A 191 13.04 -4.80 4.20
N THR A 192 14.04 -5.56 4.65
CA THR A 192 14.61 -6.67 3.90
C THR A 192 14.73 -7.92 4.74
N ARG A 193 14.39 -9.06 4.14
CA ARG A 193 14.66 -10.41 4.70
C ARG A 193 15.96 -10.99 4.18
N LEU A 194 16.49 -10.41 3.10
CA LEU A 194 17.68 -10.91 2.44
C LEU A 194 18.92 -10.28 3.11
N PRO A 195 19.87 -11.08 3.60
CA PRO A 195 21.10 -10.54 4.19
C PRO A 195 21.83 -9.62 3.22
N VAL A 196 22.37 -8.50 3.72
CA VAL A 196 23.03 -7.48 2.89
C VAL A 196 24.31 -7.98 2.21
N ASP A 197 24.93 -9.02 2.77
CA ASP A 197 26.08 -9.75 2.24
C ASP A 197 25.71 -10.84 1.23
N HIS A 198 24.41 -11.14 1.07
CA HIS A 198 23.95 -12.11 0.10
C HIS A 198 24.25 -11.61 -1.33
N PRO A 199 24.81 -12.44 -2.23
CA PRO A 199 25.26 -11.99 -3.56
C PRO A 199 24.13 -11.40 -4.42
N ALA A 200 22.90 -11.88 -4.25
CA ALA A 200 21.72 -11.38 -4.98
C ALA A 200 21.10 -10.10 -4.37
N PHE A 201 21.57 -9.61 -3.22
CA PHE A 201 20.93 -8.52 -2.49
C PHE A 201 20.79 -7.26 -3.34
N ARG A 202 21.89 -6.77 -3.89
CA ARG A 202 21.92 -5.51 -4.66
C ARG A 202 21.08 -5.60 -5.92
N GLU A 203 21.15 -6.72 -6.63
CA GLU A 203 20.37 -6.95 -7.85
C GLU A 203 18.87 -6.93 -7.56
N GLN A 204 18.42 -7.71 -6.57
CA GLN A 204 17.01 -7.78 -6.20
C GLN A 204 16.50 -6.48 -5.58
N ALA A 205 17.33 -5.76 -4.82
CA ALA A 205 16.99 -4.46 -4.28
C ALA A 205 16.75 -3.43 -5.40
N ARG A 206 17.60 -3.39 -6.44
CA ARG A 206 17.38 -2.55 -7.61
C ARG A 206 16.10 -2.93 -8.36
N ALA A 207 15.86 -4.22 -8.56
CA ALA A 207 14.64 -4.70 -9.20
C ALA A 207 13.37 -4.34 -8.39
N PHE A 208 13.44 -4.41 -7.06
CA PHE A 208 12.35 -4.01 -6.17
C PHE A 208 12.06 -2.51 -6.23
N ILE A 209 13.11 -1.68 -6.27
CA ILE A 209 12.98 -0.22 -6.44
C ILE A 209 12.39 0.08 -7.81
N GLY A 210 12.95 -0.51 -8.87
CA GLY A 210 12.51 -0.32 -10.25
C GLY A 210 12.37 1.16 -10.59
N ASP A 211 11.22 1.51 -11.17
CA ASP A 211 10.91 2.88 -11.59
C ASP A 211 10.59 3.84 -10.42
N ARG A 212 10.61 3.37 -9.16
CA ARG A 212 10.35 4.23 -7.99
C ARG A 212 11.58 5.00 -7.49
N GLY A 213 12.68 4.95 -8.25
CA GLY A 213 13.84 5.82 -8.08
C GLY A 213 13.55 7.28 -8.46
N PRO A 214 14.56 8.16 -8.45
CA PRO A 214 14.38 9.57 -8.75
C PRO A 214 13.83 9.81 -10.17
N ALA A 215 14.16 8.94 -11.14
CA ALA A 215 13.64 9.04 -12.50
C ALA A 215 12.10 8.94 -12.59
N GLY A 216 11.44 8.19 -11.70
CA GLY A 216 9.98 8.10 -11.64
C GLY A 216 9.33 8.97 -10.56
N ASN A 217 10.09 9.89 -9.95
CA ASN A 217 9.59 10.75 -8.87
C ASN A 217 9.80 12.23 -9.21
N VAL A 218 8.73 12.88 -9.66
CA VAL A 218 8.72 14.31 -10.03
C VAL A 218 9.11 15.27 -8.90
N ASN A 219 9.09 14.80 -7.64
CA ASN A 219 9.38 15.62 -6.48
C ASN A 219 10.78 15.36 -5.89
N ALA A 220 11.53 14.38 -6.40
CA ALA A 220 12.84 14.04 -5.85
C ALA A 220 13.89 13.85 -6.95
N GLU A 221 14.95 14.66 -6.86
CA GLU A 221 16.11 14.60 -7.74
C GLU A 221 17.19 13.67 -7.17
N ALA A 222 17.21 13.49 -5.85
CA ALA A 222 18.04 12.52 -5.15
C ALA A 222 17.20 11.68 -4.17
N MET A 223 17.47 10.37 -4.10
CA MET A 223 16.76 9.45 -3.21
C MET A 223 17.71 8.53 -2.44
N ALA A 224 17.45 8.38 -1.15
CA ALA A 224 18.12 7.41 -0.28
C ALA A 224 17.14 6.30 0.13
N PHE A 225 17.52 5.06 -0.15
CA PHE A 225 16.80 3.85 0.29
C PHE A 225 17.58 3.19 1.43
N LEU A 226 17.03 3.28 2.64
CA LEU A 226 17.61 2.77 3.87
C LEU A 226 17.07 1.37 4.13
N PHE A 227 17.91 0.34 4.00
CA PHE A 227 17.52 -1.06 4.20
C PHE A 227 17.69 -1.48 5.66
N THR A 228 16.67 -2.12 6.23
CA THR A 228 16.64 -2.60 7.62
C THR A 228 16.09 -4.02 7.67
N ASP A 229 16.61 -4.86 8.56
CA ASP A 229 16.10 -6.22 8.85
C ASP A 229 14.96 -6.23 9.88
N SER A 230 14.56 -5.04 10.33
CA SER A 230 13.44 -4.83 11.25
C SER A 230 12.26 -4.22 10.51
N LEU A 231 11.13 -4.94 10.45
CA LEU A 231 9.90 -4.44 9.85
C LEU A 231 9.25 -3.41 10.76
N GLU A 232 9.40 -3.56 12.08
CA GLU A 232 9.01 -2.54 13.04
C GLU A 232 9.74 -1.23 12.75
N ASN A 233 11.08 -1.25 12.65
CA ASN A 233 11.90 -0.08 12.35
C ASN A 233 11.58 0.54 10.98
N ALA A 234 11.24 -0.30 9.99
CA ALA A 234 10.83 0.20 8.68
C ALA A 234 9.50 0.98 8.74
N ARG A 235 8.60 0.66 9.68
CA ARG A 235 7.25 1.24 9.79
C ARG A 235 7.13 2.35 10.82
N ALA A 236 7.67 2.13 12.01
CA ALA A 236 7.79 3.10 13.08
C ALA A 236 9.26 3.51 13.14
N LEU A 237 9.56 4.81 13.12
CA LEU A 237 10.92 5.37 13.27
C LEU A 237 11.57 4.76 14.52
N GLY A 238 12.28 3.65 14.36
CA GLY A 238 12.89 2.93 15.44
C GLY A 238 14.30 3.47 15.69
N GLU A 239 14.88 3.04 16.80
CA GLU A 239 16.24 3.39 17.20
C GLU A 239 17.30 2.58 16.44
N ARG A 240 16.89 1.53 15.72
CA ARG A 240 17.83 0.65 15.00
C ARG A 240 18.39 1.36 13.77
N GLU A 241 19.70 1.36 13.66
CA GLU A 241 20.38 1.86 12.48
C GLU A 241 20.08 0.96 11.26
N PRO A 242 19.85 1.55 10.07
CA PRO A 242 19.79 0.80 8.83
C PRO A 242 21.06 -0.02 8.62
N LEU A 243 20.96 -1.15 7.92
CA LEU A 243 22.10 -2.00 7.60
C LEU A 243 22.94 -1.41 6.45
N THR A 244 22.26 -0.88 5.43
CA THR A 244 22.89 -0.26 4.27
C THR A 244 21.96 0.77 3.64
N THR A 245 22.54 1.72 2.91
CA THR A 245 21.84 2.76 2.17
C THR A 245 22.20 2.68 0.69
N LEU A 246 21.20 2.71 -0.18
CA LEU A 246 21.37 2.95 -1.61
C LEU A 246 21.03 4.41 -1.93
N CYS A 247 21.98 5.12 -2.53
CA CYS A 247 21.81 6.47 -3.04
C CYS A 247 21.60 6.43 -4.55
N LEU A 248 20.50 7.01 -5.03
CA LEU A 248 20.17 7.18 -6.44
C LEU A 248 20.00 8.66 -6.76
N TYR A 249 20.42 9.05 -7.96
CA TYR A 249 20.44 10.44 -8.43
C TYR A 249 19.83 10.55 -9.82
N GLN A 250 19.08 11.62 -10.07
CA GLN A 250 18.42 11.85 -11.35
C GLN A 250 19.39 12.31 -12.44
N ASP A 251 20.47 13.00 -12.07
CA ASP A 251 21.41 13.63 -12.99
C ASP A 251 22.43 12.67 -13.63
N GLY A 252 22.28 11.37 -13.37
CA GLY A 252 23.19 10.32 -13.85
C GLY A 252 24.44 10.15 -13.01
N THR A 253 24.56 10.83 -11.86
CA THR A 253 25.59 10.49 -10.86
C THR A 253 25.49 8.99 -10.54
N PRO A 254 26.62 8.24 -10.57
CA PRO A 254 26.61 6.81 -10.30
C PRO A 254 25.97 6.49 -8.94
N GLU A 255 25.15 5.44 -8.91
CA GLU A 255 24.56 4.98 -7.64
C GLU A 255 25.66 4.63 -6.62
N ARG A 256 25.37 4.87 -5.33
CA ARG A 256 26.30 4.58 -4.23
C ARG A 256 25.65 3.66 -3.22
N TRP A 257 26.40 2.68 -2.75
CA TRP A 257 26.02 1.80 -1.64
C TRP A 257 26.87 2.15 -0.43
N LEU A 258 26.23 2.60 0.63
CA LEU A 258 26.89 3.02 1.87
C LEU A 258 26.51 2.06 3.01
N PRO A 259 27.41 1.77 3.96
CA PRO A 259 27.05 1.04 5.17
C PRO A 259 26.19 1.91 6.08
N GLY A 260 25.32 1.30 6.87
CA GLY A 260 24.57 2.03 7.88
C GLY A 260 23.56 3.03 7.28
N ARG A 261 23.34 4.13 8.01
CA ARG A 261 22.73 5.37 7.52
C ARG A 261 23.80 6.23 6.84
N GLY A 262 24.09 5.93 5.58
CA GLY A 262 25.05 6.70 4.79
C GLY A 262 24.50 8.07 4.38
N ASP A 263 25.38 9.06 4.24
CA ASP A 263 25.02 10.38 3.73
C ASP A 263 24.98 10.37 2.18
N CYS A 264 23.76 10.32 1.64
CA CYS A 264 23.53 10.38 0.20
C CYS A 264 23.57 11.81 -0.37
N PHE A 265 23.40 12.84 0.48
CA PHE A 265 23.03 14.18 0.03
C PHE A 265 24.11 15.22 0.33
N GLY A 266 24.93 15.05 1.37
CA GLY A 266 25.87 16.09 1.83
C GLY A 266 26.85 16.59 0.77
N ASP A 267 27.35 15.71 -0.08
CA ASP A 267 28.30 16.05 -1.16
C ASP A 267 27.62 16.19 -2.54
N HIS A 268 26.31 15.98 -2.64
CA HIS A 268 25.59 15.97 -3.90
C HIS A 268 24.77 17.25 -4.08
N GLN A 269 25.01 17.97 -5.16
CA GLN A 269 24.26 19.17 -5.50
C GLN A 269 23.16 18.83 -6.51
N THR A 270 21.90 18.95 -6.10
CA THR A 270 20.76 18.68 -6.98
C THR A 270 20.66 19.75 -8.08
N PHE A 271 19.87 19.50 -9.13
CA PHE A 271 19.59 20.51 -10.16
C PHE A 271 18.90 21.73 -9.54
N ARG A 272 17.97 21.50 -8.60
CA ARG A 272 17.32 22.58 -7.84
C ARG A 272 18.30 23.40 -7.01
N ASP A 273 19.28 22.78 -6.39
CA ASP A 273 20.30 23.50 -5.61
C ASP A 273 21.16 24.40 -6.52
N ARG A 274 21.60 23.85 -7.66
CA ARG A 274 22.32 24.64 -8.69
C ARG A 274 21.47 25.80 -9.21
N LEU A 275 20.20 25.53 -9.52
CA LEU A 275 19.25 26.55 -9.98
C LEU A 275 19.10 27.70 -8.98
N ASN A 276 18.96 27.36 -7.70
CA ASN A 276 18.85 28.35 -6.62
C ASN A 276 20.16 29.13 -6.45
N GLU A 277 21.31 28.46 -6.50
CA GLU A 277 22.63 29.09 -6.39
C GLU A 277 22.85 30.08 -7.54
N VAL A 278 22.72 29.65 -8.79
CA VAL A 278 22.85 30.51 -9.98
C VAL A 278 21.85 31.67 -9.91
N GLY A 279 20.59 31.37 -9.61
CA GLY A 279 19.54 32.38 -9.49
C GLY A 279 19.84 33.42 -8.40
N SER A 280 20.49 33.04 -7.31
CA SER A 280 20.84 33.94 -6.20
C SER A 280 22.02 34.87 -6.49
N ARG A 281 22.94 34.45 -7.37
CA ARG A 281 24.11 35.25 -7.77
C ARG A 281 23.76 36.33 -8.80
N LEU A 282 22.70 36.14 -9.58
CA LEU A 282 22.29 37.08 -10.61
C LEU A 282 21.54 38.30 -10.02
N PRO A 283 21.85 39.54 -10.45
CA PRO A 283 21.17 40.74 -9.98
C PRO A 283 19.65 40.68 -10.21
N ARG A 284 18.87 41.03 -9.18
CA ARG A 284 17.39 41.12 -9.29
C ARG A 284 16.92 42.24 -10.23
N SER A 285 17.81 43.16 -10.60
CA SER A 285 17.55 44.26 -11.52
C SER A 285 17.58 43.85 -13.00
N LEU A 286 18.05 42.63 -13.31
CA LEU A 286 18.02 42.12 -14.69
C LEU A 286 16.57 41.91 -15.17
N PRO A 287 16.28 42.13 -16.46
CA PRO A 287 15.04 41.67 -17.06
C PRO A 287 14.83 40.16 -16.83
N GLY A 288 13.57 39.75 -16.62
CA GLY A 288 13.24 38.38 -16.21
C GLY A 288 13.64 37.30 -17.24
N ASP A 289 13.56 37.61 -18.52
CA ASP A 289 13.96 36.77 -19.65
C ASP A 289 15.49 36.66 -19.76
N VAL A 290 16.22 37.77 -19.64
CA VAL A 290 17.69 37.80 -19.58
C VAL A 290 18.20 36.96 -18.41
N ARG A 291 17.60 37.15 -17.22
CA ARG A 291 17.95 36.38 -16.02
C ARG A 291 17.67 34.89 -16.22
N SER A 292 16.53 34.55 -16.82
CA SER A 292 16.17 33.15 -17.12
C SER A 292 17.14 32.52 -18.12
N PHE A 293 17.53 33.24 -19.17
CA PHE A 293 18.52 32.78 -20.14
C PHE A 293 19.88 32.53 -19.48
N LEU A 294 20.39 33.46 -18.67
CA LEU A 294 21.65 33.29 -17.97
C LEU A 294 21.65 32.08 -17.03
N ILE A 295 20.52 31.85 -16.33
CA ILE A 295 20.31 30.66 -15.51
C ILE A 295 20.40 29.38 -16.34
N VAL A 296 19.62 29.28 -17.43
CA VAL A 296 19.59 28.07 -18.27
C VAL A 296 20.96 27.85 -18.90
N ARG A 297 21.59 28.90 -19.44
CA ARG A 297 22.93 28.82 -20.02
C ARG A 297 23.93 28.24 -19.02
N GLU A 298 23.99 28.78 -17.82
CA GLU A 298 24.94 28.34 -16.80
C GLU A 298 24.65 26.91 -16.29
N LEU A 299 23.38 26.55 -16.13
CA LEU A 299 22.97 25.20 -15.73
C LEU A 299 23.27 24.14 -16.80
N CYS A 300 23.15 24.50 -18.08
CA CYS A 300 23.30 23.55 -19.19
C CYS A 300 24.73 23.54 -19.79
N THR A 301 25.63 24.47 -19.42
CA THR A 301 27.05 24.45 -19.84
C THR A 301 27.88 23.49 -18.99
N GLY A 302 28.58 22.52 -19.63
CA GLY A 302 29.45 21.54 -18.94
C GLY A 302 28.93 20.10 -18.92
N ARG A 303 28.03 19.76 -19.84
CA ARG A 303 27.32 18.48 -19.97
C ARG A 303 28.25 17.26 -19.83
N LEU A 304 27.90 16.36 -18.91
CA LEU A 304 28.20 14.93 -19.04
C LEU A 304 26.99 14.33 -19.76
N ASP A 305 27.21 13.53 -20.80
CA ASP A 305 26.17 12.83 -21.55
C ASP A 305 25.54 11.70 -20.70
N SER A 306 24.90 12.03 -19.59
CA SER A 306 24.11 11.07 -18.81
C SER A 306 22.75 10.85 -19.48
N ALA A 307 22.36 9.59 -19.54
CA ALA A 307 21.21 9.10 -20.29
C ALA A 307 19.89 9.81 -19.91
N PRO A 308 18.98 10.03 -20.87
CA PRO A 308 17.72 10.71 -20.62
C PRO A 308 16.85 9.88 -19.69
N ALA A 309 16.61 10.39 -18.48
CA ALA A 309 15.46 9.97 -17.69
C ALA A 309 14.22 10.63 -18.32
N ALA A 310 13.20 9.86 -18.68
CA ALA A 310 11.97 10.45 -19.20
C ALA A 310 11.41 11.47 -18.20
N SER A 311 11.29 12.74 -18.61
CA SER A 311 10.69 13.85 -17.84
C SER A 311 11.43 14.29 -16.57
N SER A 312 12.76 14.44 -16.61
CA SER A 312 13.45 15.16 -15.53
C SER A 312 13.25 16.68 -15.64
N PRO A 313 13.24 17.43 -14.51
CA PRO A 313 13.30 18.89 -14.55
C PRO A 313 14.51 19.37 -15.35
N HIS A 314 15.62 18.64 -15.30
CA HIS A 314 16.78 18.94 -16.13
C HIS A 314 16.45 18.88 -17.63
N ASP A 315 15.71 17.88 -18.10
CA ASP A 315 15.31 17.79 -19.52
C ASP A 315 14.26 18.85 -19.90
N GLU A 316 13.39 19.28 -18.98
CA GLU A 316 12.49 20.40 -19.24
C GLU A 316 13.25 21.72 -19.45
N PHE A 317 14.35 21.91 -18.73
CA PHE A 317 15.17 23.12 -18.81
C PHE A 317 16.24 23.07 -19.92
N CYS A 318 16.87 21.92 -20.15
CA CYS A 318 18.00 21.75 -21.07
C CYS A 318 17.71 20.85 -22.29
N GLY A 319 16.54 20.20 -22.38
CA GLY A 319 16.32 19.03 -23.23
C GLY A 319 16.09 19.27 -24.72
N ASP A 320 15.73 20.46 -25.17
CA ASP A 320 15.59 20.81 -26.60
C ASP A 320 15.71 22.33 -26.86
N ARG A 321 16.12 23.09 -25.83
CA ARG A 321 16.23 24.55 -25.96
C ARG A 321 17.51 24.89 -26.71
N ASP A 322 17.34 25.36 -27.94
CA ASP A 322 18.40 26.00 -28.70
C ASP A 322 18.80 27.29 -27.97
N LEU A 323 19.89 27.22 -27.20
CA LEU A 323 20.44 28.36 -26.47
C LEU A 323 20.85 29.49 -27.43
N ASP A 324 21.20 29.18 -28.68
CA ASP A 324 21.50 30.20 -29.67
C ASP A 324 20.21 30.90 -30.12
N ALA A 325 19.12 30.17 -30.37
CA ALA A 325 17.82 30.77 -30.68
C ALA A 325 17.32 31.70 -29.55
N LEU A 326 17.42 31.25 -28.28
CA LEU A 326 17.06 32.08 -27.12
C LEU A 326 17.95 33.32 -26.99
N ARG A 327 19.24 33.20 -27.30
CA ARG A 327 20.15 34.35 -27.33
C ARG A 327 19.72 35.34 -28.41
N ASP A 328 19.42 34.87 -29.61
CA ASP A 328 19.08 35.71 -30.75
C ASP A 328 17.76 36.48 -30.50
N GLU A 329 16.77 35.86 -29.85
CA GLU A 329 15.55 36.55 -29.38
C GLU A 329 15.86 37.70 -28.39
N LEU A 330 16.84 37.52 -27.50
CA LEU A 330 17.26 38.56 -26.56
C LEU A 330 18.00 39.70 -27.27
N VAL A 331 18.81 39.38 -28.29
CA VAL A 331 19.51 40.38 -29.13
C VAL A 331 18.51 41.25 -29.90
N GLU A 332 17.39 40.68 -30.37
CA GLU A 332 16.35 41.46 -31.03
C GLU A 332 15.60 42.39 -30.06
N ARG A 333 15.45 41.97 -28.79
CA ARG A 333 14.65 42.68 -27.78
C ARG A 333 15.43 43.75 -27.03
N TYR A 334 16.74 43.59 -26.83
CA TYR A 334 17.57 44.45 -26.00
C TYR A 334 18.73 45.05 -26.79
N PRO A 335 19.13 46.30 -26.50
CA PRO A 335 20.28 46.91 -27.17
C PRO A 335 21.57 46.15 -26.83
N ALA A 336 22.45 45.99 -27.82
CA ALA A 336 23.69 45.23 -27.72
C ALA A 336 24.56 45.61 -26.51
N THR A 337 24.65 46.90 -26.20
CA THR A 337 25.41 47.41 -25.06
C THR A 337 24.89 46.88 -23.72
N SER A 338 23.57 46.71 -23.57
CA SER A 338 23.00 46.13 -22.35
C SER A 338 23.26 44.63 -22.23
N LEU A 339 23.29 43.89 -23.33
CA LEU A 339 23.57 42.46 -23.34
C LEU A 339 25.04 42.14 -23.00
N GLU A 340 25.96 42.97 -23.49
CA GLU A 340 27.37 42.92 -23.12
C GLU A 340 27.58 43.24 -21.63
N ASP A 341 26.93 44.29 -21.12
CA ASP A 341 26.94 44.66 -19.69
C ASP A 341 26.38 43.53 -18.79
N TRP A 342 25.52 42.66 -19.32
CA TRP A 342 24.96 41.50 -18.62
C TRP A 342 25.73 40.19 -18.83
N GLY A 343 26.88 40.22 -19.51
CA GLY A 343 27.72 39.04 -19.71
C GLY A 343 27.14 38.00 -20.68
N ILE A 344 26.39 38.46 -21.69
CA ILE A 344 25.94 37.67 -22.84
C ILE A 344 26.89 37.99 -24.01
N PRO A 345 27.90 37.15 -24.30
CA PRO A 345 28.84 37.42 -25.39
C PRO A 345 28.13 37.33 -26.74
N GLY A 346 28.42 38.27 -27.64
CA GLY A 346 28.02 38.19 -29.05
C GLY A 346 26.86 39.08 -29.50
N ALA A 347 26.60 40.21 -28.84
CA ALA A 347 25.67 41.22 -29.37
C ALA A 347 26.35 42.29 -30.25
N GLY A 348 27.65 42.17 -30.52
CA GLY A 348 28.35 42.95 -31.54
C GLY A 348 28.09 42.37 -32.94
N PRO A 349 27.99 43.22 -33.99
CA PRO A 349 27.68 42.79 -35.36
C PRO A 349 28.65 41.76 -35.95
#